data_AF-A0A3D4XU88-F1
#
_entry.id   AF-A0A3D4XU88-F1
#
_cell.length_a   1.000
_cell.length_b   1.000
_cell.length_c   1.000
_cell.angle_alpha   90.00
_cell.angle_beta   90.00
_cell.angle_gamma   90.00
#
_symmetry.space_group_name_H-M   'P 1'
#
loop_
_entity.id
_entity.type
_entity.pdbx_description
1 polymer ?
#
loop_
_entity_poly.entity_id
_entity_poly.type
_entity_poly.pdbx_seq_one_letter_code
_entity_poly.pdbx_strand_id
1 'polypeptide(L)'
;MKRSSLLLLVLPFFIQLINCKEASQNLISKTLNNVADIEIITLHKDQNGDPTIDELQKNIVFSPSGLTCYFKHIYNCHKYTQEALPALPFKHFEEFLRHGINTKQTRTYTKAVFRLFDKKFKAVPYINADELIPFLQKLPDLLEKDLEPDQNRKFFVKRLIHFELEHNFEKLKQDPELFIDNLAEKIVESDFTIGNEINRNQLRFSITKLIDTCLGKIMWSPTDKDIWTNFMNIGKELNNLKEKGIISDSDDLDDCQWTLTTRFCFFLSLAGSTLSFEFYNQACEELTKGVQHLDIIPEQEELILSKAAQIKDTIVQNYATRENENINYYQRQKLIN
;
A
#
# COMPACT_ATOMS: atom_id res chain seq x y z
N MET A 1 27.00 13.98 24.12
CA MET A 1 25.60 14.29 24.53
C MET A 1 24.70 14.32 23.31
N LYS A 2 23.44 13.88 23.44
CA LYS A 2 22.39 13.70 22.40
C LYS A 2 22.43 12.41 21.57
N ARG A 3 22.21 11.26 22.25
CA ARG A 3 21.60 10.04 21.66
C ARG A 3 20.19 9.73 22.22
N SER A 4 19.61 10.64 23.01
CA SER A 4 18.29 10.45 23.67
C SER A 4 17.07 10.88 22.86
N SER A 5 17.23 11.36 21.62
CA SER A 5 16.10 11.94 20.86
C SER A 5 15.33 10.93 19.99
N LEU A 6 15.85 9.72 19.75
CA LEU A 6 15.18 8.71 18.92
C LEU A 6 14.22 7.80 19.72
N LEU A 7 14.48 7.59 21.02
CA LEU A 7 13.64 6.75 21.88
C LEU A 7 12.26 7.39 22.16
N LEU A 8 12.16 8.72 22.12
CA LEU A 8 10.93 9.45 22.40
C LEU A 8 9.91 9.48 21.24
N LEU A 9 10.32 9.12 20.02
CA LEU A 9 9.40 9.01 18.87
C LEU A 9 8.86 7.60 18.64
N VAL A 10 9.48 6.57 19.24
CA VAL A 10 9.09 5.16 19.07
C VAL A 10 8.17 4.68 20.20
N LEU A 11 8.21 5.32 21.37
CA LEU A 11 7.39 4.96 22.53
C LEU A 11 5.87 5.09 22.31
N PRO A 12 5.33 6.13 21.64
CA PRO A 12 3.90 6.18 21.34
C PRO A 12 3.46 5.11 20.34
N PHE A 13 4.36 4.71 19.42
CA PHE A 13 4.15 3.63 18.46
C PHE A 13 4.12 2.25 19.13
N PHE A 14 5.00 2.03 20.12
CA PHE A 14 5.04 0.78 20.90
C PHE A 14 3.81 0.61 21.79
N ILE A 15 3.30 1.67 22.42
CA ILE A 15 2.13 1.58 23.29
C ILE A 15 0.86 1.25 22.47
N GLN A 16 0.73 1.76 21.24
CA GLN A 16 -0.39 1.38 20.36
C GLN A 16 -0.28 -0.05 19.81
N LEU A 17 0.93 -0.57 19.62
CA LEU A 17 1.16 -1.96 19.20
C LEU A 17 1.03 -2.97 20.35
N ILE A 18 1.23 -2.56 21.60
CA ILE A 18 1.30 -3.44 22.78
C ILE A 18 0.02 -3.42 23.63
N ASN A 19 -0.95 -2.54 23.37
CA ASN A 19 -2.25 -2.55 24.05
C ASN A 19 -3.16 -3.74 23.60
N CYS A 20 -2.64 -4.96 23.74
CA CYS A 20 -3.41 -6.19 23.81
C CYS A 20 -4.08 -6.24 25.18
N LYS A 21 -5.41 -6.22 25.17
CA LYS A 21 -6.24 -6.40 26.37
C LYS A 21 -5.96 -7.77 26.97
N GLU A 22 -5.31 -7.80 28.12
CA GLU A 22 -5.16 -9.00 28.95
C GLU A 22 -6.54 -9.48 29.41
N ALA A 23 -6.93 -10.67 28.98
CA ALA A 23 -7.64 -11.64 29.81
C ALA A 23 -7.69 -13.00 29.10
N SER A 24 -7.24 -14.03 29.83
CA SER A 24 -7.38 -15.47 29.57
C SER A 24 -6.48 -16.10 28.51
N GLN A 25 -5.32 -16.63 28.94
CA GLN A 25 -5.06 -18.09 28.94
C GLN A 25 -3.74 -18.41 29.67
N ASN A 26 -3.85 -19.34 30.61
CA ASN A 26 -2.92 -19.65 31.71
C ASN A 26 -1.72 -20.51 31.29
N LEU A 27 -0.62 -20.30 32.02
CA LEU A 27 0.58 -21.12 32.31
C LEU A 27 1.31 -21.89 31.20
N ILE A 28 0.62 -22.49 30.23
CA ILE A 28 1.23 -23.20 29.09
C ILE A 28 1.79 -22.19 28.07
N SER A 29 1.16 -21.01 27.92
CA SER A 29 1.66 -19.92 27.07
C SER A 29 2.98 -19.32 27.60
N LYS A 30 3.21 -19.31 28.92
CA LYS A 30 4.46 -18.81 29.50
C LYS A 30 5.65 -19.71 29.19
N THR A 31 5.44 -21.03 29.15
CA THR A 31 6.50 -21.99 28.82
C THR A 31 6.79 -22.02 27.32
N LEU A 32 5.77 -21.94 26.47
CA LEU A 32 5.94 -21.85 25.01
C LEU A 32 6.54 -20.51 24.56
N ASN A 33 6.14 -19.39 25.17
CA ASN A 33 6.75 -18.09 24.91
C ASN A 33 8.22 -18.08 25.33
N ASN A 34 8.57 -18.70 26.46
CA ASN A 34 9.98 -18.83 26.87
C ASN A 34 10.81 -19.68 25.90
N VAL A 35 10.26 -20.74 25.29
CA VAL A 35 10.99 -21.56 24.30
C VAL A 35 11.16 -20.82 22.97
N ALA A 36 10.12 -20.13 22.50
CA ALA A 36 10.20 -19.27 21.30
C ALA A 36 11.14 -18.07 21.53
N ASP A 37 11.11 -17.47 22.71
CA ASP A 37 12.01 -16.37 23.10
C ASP A 37 13.46 -16.85 23.22
N ILE A 38 13.69 -18.09 23.65
CA ILE A 38 15.03 -18.70 23.68
C ILE A 38 15.53 -18.91 22.24
N GLU A 39 14.74 -19.51 21.33
CA GLU A 39 15.15 -19.66 19.91
C GLU A 39 15.41 -18.32 19.19
N ILE A 40 14.61 -17.29 19.49
CA ILE A 40 14.79 -15.93 18.94
C ILE A 40 16.07 -15.28 19.48
N ILE A 41 16.47 -15.58 20.73
CA ILE A 41 17.74 -15.13 21.31
C ILE A 41 18.92 -15.96 20.77
N THR A 42 18.72 -17.22 20.39
CA THR A 42 19.78 -18.07 19.82
C THR A 42 20.18 -17.68 18.39
N LEU A 43 19.33 -16.95 17.64
CA LEU A 43 19.65 -16.56 16.27
C LEU A 43 20.88 -15.63 16.17
N HIS A 44 21.25 -14.87 17.21
CA HIS A 44 22.27 -13.82 17.08
C HIS A 44 23.33 -13.79 18.19
N LYS A 45 23.69 -14.96 18.75
CA LYS A 45 24.92 -15.08 19.56
C LYS A 45 26.19 -15.30 18.73
N ASP A 46 26.09 -15.62 17.45
CA ASP A 46 27.26 -15.68 16.56
C ASP A 46 27.50 -14.33 15.88
N GLN A 47 28.38 -13.56 16.49
CA GLN A 47 28.92 -12.31 16.00
C GLN A 47 29.86 -12.60 14.81
N ASN A 48 29.51 -12.11 13.61
CA ASN A 48 30.38 -11.60 12.51
C ASN A 48 29.84 -11.83 11.08
N GLY A 49 28.69 -12.49 10.89
CA GLY A 49 28.05 -12.64 9.58
C GLY A 49 27.00 -11.56 9.33
N ASP A 50 26.98 -10.98 8.12
CA ASP A 50 25.79 -10.26 7.66
C ASP A 50 24.61 -11.23 7.55
N PRO A 51 23.38 -10.83 7.91
CA PRO A 51 22.21 -11.70 7.81
C PRO A 51 21.96 -12.09 6.36
N THR A 52 21.56 -13.34 6.15
CA THR A 52 21.19 -13.86 4.82
C THR A 52 19.82 -13.35 4.38
N ILE A 53 19.52 -13.40 3.07
CA ILE A 53 18.20 -13.03 2.54
C ILE A 53 17.10 -13.87 3.19
N ASP A 54 17.30 -15.19 3.34
CA ASP A 54 16.34 -16.10 3.95
C ASP A 54 16.04 -15.72 5.41
N GLU A 55 17.05 -15.29 6.17
CA GLU A 55 16.87 -14.79 7.54
C GLU A 55 16.08 -13.48 7.58
N LEU A 56 16.36 -12.57 6.64
CA LEU A 56 15.65 -11.30 6.50
C LEU A 56 14.21 -11.46 5.98
N GLN A 57 13.85 -12.64 5.49
CA GLN A 57 12.51 -12.97 5.01
C GLN A 57 11.74 -13.88 5.98
N LYS A 58 12.27 -14.20 7.16
CA LYS A 58 11.54 -15.02 8.16
C LYS A 58 10.27 -14.33 8.64
N ASN A 59 9.20 -15.12 8.81
CA ASN A 59 7.92 -14.64 9.29
C ASN A 59 8.05 -13.94 10.65
N ILE A 60 7.23 -12.91 10.86
CA ILE A 60 7.23 -12.13 12.10
C ILE A 60 6.57 -12.92 13.23
N VAL A 61 7.24 -13.00 14.36
CA VAL A 61 6.66 -13.47 15.62
C VAL A 61 6.02 -12.27 16.33
N PHE A 62 4.69 -12.22 16.38
CA PHE A 62 3.91 -11.13 16.98
C PHE A 62 3.81 -11.23 18.52
N SER A 63 4.96 -11.36 19.19
CA SER A 63 5.13 -11.18 20.64
C SER A 63 5.94 -9.90 20.91
N PRO A 64 5.94 -9.35 22.14
CA PRO A 64 6.76 -8.16 22.44
C PRO A 64 8.26 -8.37 22.15
N SER A 65 8.79 -9.54 22.48
CA SER A 65 10.16 -9.98 22.19
C SER A 65 10.39 -10.19 20.69
N GLY A 66 9.47 -10.85 20.00
CA GLY A 66 9.54 -11.12 18.56
C GLY A 66 9.51 -9.84 17.72
N LEU A 67 8.62 -8.89 18.04
CA LEU A 67 8.58 -7.57 17.39
C LEU A 67 9.85 -6.77 17.67
N THR A 68 10.36 -6.80 18.91
CA THR A 68 11.63 -6.14 19.25
C THR A 68 12.78 -6.73 18.43
N CYS A 69 12.84 -8.06 18.29
CA CYS A 69 13.83 -8.74 17.48
C CYS A 69 13.71 -8.34 16.01
N TYR A 70 12.50 -8.46 15.43
CA TYR A 70 12.22 -8.06 14.05
C TYR A 70 12.66 -6.62 13.76
N PHE A 71 12.28 -5.66 14.59
CA PHE A 71 12.64 -4.26 14.36
C PHE A 71 14.14 -4.02 14.45
N LYS A 72 14.80 -4.64 15.42
CA LYS A 72 16.23 -4.44 15.68
C LYS A 72 17.12 -5.11 14.63
N HIS A 73 16.73 -6.30 14.17
CA HIS A 73 17.62 -7.17 13.38
C HIS A 73 17.19 -7.33 11.92
N ILE A 74 15.90 -7.19 11.60
CA ILE A 74 15.38 -7.34 10.24
C ILE A 74 15.01 -5.95 9.67
N TYR A 75 13.99 -5.30 10.22
CA TYR A 75 13.43 -4.08 9.65
C TYR A 75 14.48 -2.96 9.49
N ASN A 76 15.35 -2.76 10.48
CA ASN A 76 16.39 -1.73 10.45
C ASN A 76 17.69 -2.18 9.78
N CYS A 77 17.81 -3.43 9.32
CA CYS A 77 18.95 -3.88 8.56
C CYS A 77 18.98 -3.20 7.18
N HIS A 78 20.16 -2.76 6.73
CA HIS A 78 20.30 -2.11 5.42
C HIS A 78 19.97 -3.06 4.26
N LYS A 79 20.38 -4.33 4.39
CA LYS A 79 20.08 -5.40 3.42
C LYS A 79 18.60 -5.70 3.31
N TYR A 80 17.79 -5.40 4.33
CA TYR A 80 16.34 -5.61 4.25
C TYR A 80 15.71 -4.80 3.11
N THR A 81 16.09 -3.54 2.94
CA THR A 81 15.60 -2.69 1.83
C THR A 81 16.26 -2.97 0.49
N GLN A 82 17.48 -3.51 0.49
CA GLN A 82 18.26 -3.75 -0.74
C GLN A 82 18.04 -5.13 -1.36
N GLU A 83 17.77 -6.14 -0.55
CA GLU A 83 17.77 -7.53 -0.96
C GLU A 83 16.43 -8.22 -0.63
N ALA A 84 15.96 -8.10 0.61
CA ALA A 84 14.75 -8.82 1.05
C ALA A 84 13.45 -8.23 0.49
N LEU A 85 13.28 -6.90 0.54
CA LEU A 85 12.09 -6.23 0.02
C LEU A 85 11.96 -6.30 -1.51
N PRO A 86 13.02 -6.14 -2.32
CA PRO A 86 12.89 -6.38 -3.76
C PRO A 86 12.43 -7.79 -4.13
N ALA A 87 12.84 -8.80 -3.35
CA ALA A 87 12.46 -10.19 -3.59
C ALA A 87 11.04 -10.53 -3.09
N LEU A 88 10.62 -10.03 -1.93
CA LEU A 88 9.28 -10.25 -1.36
C LEU A 88 8.73 -8.95 -0.75
N PRO A 89 8.30 -7.98 -1.57
CA PRO A 89 8.04 -6.61 -1.14
C PRO A 89 6.91 -6.50 -0.12
N PHE A 90 5.87 -7.32 -0.28
CA PHE A 90 4.65 -7.19 0.52
C PHE A 90 4.56 -8.20 1.66
N LYS A 91 5.50 -9.15 1.81
CA LYS A 91 5.39 -10.25 2.78
C LYS A 91 5.13 -9.77 4.21
N HIS A 92 6.08 -9.02 4.79
CA HIS A 92 5.96 -8.55 6.16
C HIS A 92 4.84 -7.52 6.32
N PHE A 93 4.57 -6.73 5.28
CA PHE A 93 3.45 -5.79 5.28
C PHE A 93 2.10 -6.53 5.40
N GLU A 94 1.88 -7.56 4.59
CA GLU A 94 0.71 -8.44 4.68
C GLU A 94 0.62 -9.13 6.05
N GLU A 95 1.74 -9.59 6.62
CA GLU A 95 1.75 -10.20 7.95
C GLU A 95 1.25 -9.24 9.04
N PHE A 96 1.69 -7.97 9.01
CA PHE A 96 1.18 -6.95 9.94
C PHE A 96 -0.33 -6.71 9.74
N LEU A 97 -0.81 -6.59 8.49
CA LEU A 97 -2.24 -6.41 8.23
C LEU A 97 -3.07 -7.62 8.71
N ARG A 98 -2.62 -8.85 8.41
CA ARG A 98 -3.26 -10.08 8.88
C ARG A 98 -3.28 -10.19 10.40
N HIS A 99 -2.19 -9.81 11.07
CA HIS A 99 -2.17 -9.73 12.52
C HIS A 99 -3.23 -8.74 13.06
N GLY A 100 -3.34 -7.57 12.41
CA GLY A 100 -4.37 -6.58 12.72
C GLY A 100 -5.79 -7.14 12.63
N ILE A 101 -6.09 -7.89 11.56
CA ILE A 101 -7.38 -8.56 11.36
C ILE A 101 -7.62 -9.61 12.46
N ASN A 102 -6.66 -10.52 12.64
CA ASN A 102 -6.79 -11.67 13.55
C ASN A 102 -6.95 -11.24 15.02
N THR A 103 -6.29 -10.15 15.42
CA THR A 103 -6.37 -9.60 16.79
C THR A 103 -7.40 -8.47 16.92
N LYS A 104 -8.20 -8.22 15.87
CA LYS A 104 -9.25 -7.19 15.81
C LYS A 104 -8.73 -5.80 16.16
N GLN A 105 -7.53 -5.46 15.73
CA GLN A 105 -6.95 -4.14 15.93
C GLN A 105 -7.83 -3.03 15.33
N THR A 106 -7.54 -1.81 15.78
CA THR A 106 -8.25 -0.61 15.36
C THR A 106 -7.69 -0.07 14.04
N ARG A 107 -8.48 0.75 13.35
CA ARG A 107 -8.04 1.50 12.16
C ARG A 107 -6.73 2.27 12.36
N THR A 108 -6.48 2.76 13.59
CA THR A 108 -5.25 3.46 13.96
C THR A 108 -4.02 2.56 13.85
N TYR A 109 -4.14 1.27 14.21
CA TYR A 109 -3.08 0.28 13.99
C TYR A 109 -2.81 0.11 12.49
N THR A 110 -3.85 -0.10 11.68
CA THR A 110 -3.71 -0.27 10.23
C THR A 110 -2.99 0.92 9.63
N LYS A 111 -3.43 2.15 9.96
CA LYS A 111 -2.77 3.39 9.52
C LYS A 111 -1.31 3.48 9.95
N ALA A 112 -0.96 3.00 11.15
CA ALA A 112 0.41 2.95 11.63
C ALA A 112 1.26 1.97 10.80
N VAL A 113 0.70 0.81 10.42
CA VAL A 113 1.34 -0.17 9.53
C VAL A 113 1.62 0.44 8.15
N PHE A 114 0.65 1.12 7.52
CA PHE A 114 0.87 1.82 6.25
C PHE A 114 2.01 2.85 6.34
N ARG A 115 2.01 3.68 7.39
CA ARG A 115 3.08 4.67 7.62
C ARG A 115 4.45 4.04 7.86
N LEU A 116 4.50 2.88 8.53
CA LEU A 116 5.72 2.16 8.80
C LEU A 116 6.35 1.64 7.50
N PHE A 117 5.54 1.06 6.61
CA PHE A 117 6.04 0.47 5.38
C PHE A 117 6.21 1.48 4.24
N ASP A 118 5.44 2.58 4.19
CA ASP A 118 5.67 3.70 3.26
C ASP A 118 7.12 4.20 3.34
N LYS A 119 7.64 4.37 4.57
CA LYS A 119 9.05 4.75 4.79
C LYS A 119 10.05 3.74 4.25
N LYS A 120 9.71 2.45 4.28
CA LYS A 120 10.59 1.38 3.77
C LYS A 120 10.52 1.30 2.26
N PHE A 121 9.33 1.30 1.67
CA PHE A 121 9.16 1.27 0.21
C PHE A 121 9.83 2.45 -0.48
N LYS A 122 9.85 3.64 0.14
CA LYS A 122 10.64 4.79 -0.35
C LYS A 122 12.12 4.50 -0.50
N ALA A 123 12.69 3.70 0.41
CA ALA A 123 14.08 3.32 0.44
C ALA A 123 14.42 2.10 -0.45
N VAL A 124 13.41 1.39 -0.95
CA VAL A 124 13.62 0.26 -1.87
C VAL A 124 14.05 0.80 -3.24
N PRO A 125 15.02 0.15 -3.92
CA PRO A 125 15.46 0.57 -5.25
C PRO A 125 14.39 0.33 -6.32
N TYR A 126 13.71 -0.81 -6.27
CA TYR A 126 12.63 -1.17 -7.18
C TYR A 126 11.68 -2.21 -6.56
N ILE A 127 10.48 -2.34 -7.14
CA ILE A 127 9.49 -3.37 -6.81
C ILE A 127 9.24 -4.16 -8.09
N ASN A 128 9.30 -5.49 -8.04
CA ASN A 128 8.93 -6.31 -9.19
C ASN A 128 7.43 -6.12 -9.49
N ALA A 129 7.10 -5.85 -10.74
CA ALA A 129 5.73 -5.64 -11.17
C ALA A 129 4.81 -6.85 -10.94
N ASP A 130 5.35 -8.06 -11.04
CA ASP A 130 4.60 -9.31 -10.80
C ASP A 130 4.13 -9.46 -9.35
N GLU A 131 4.84 -8.86 -8.40
CA GLU A 131 4.48 -8.92 -6.98
C GLU A 131 3.40 -7.90 -6.60
N LEU A 132 3.25 -6.83 -7.40
CA LEU A 132 2.30 -5.77 -7.11
C LEU A 132 0.85 -6.21 -7.39
N ILE A 133 0.61 -6.91 -8.50
CA ILE A 133 -0.76 -7.32 -8.89
C ILE A 133 -1.43 -8.19 -7.81
N PRO A 134 -0.82 -9.29 -7.32
CA PRO A 134 -1.43 -10.11 -6.27
C PRO A 134 -1.66 -9.34 -4.98
N PHE A 135 -0.78 -8.37 -4.67
CA PHE A 135 -0.95 -7.52 -3.51
C PHE A 135 -2.17 -6.60 -3.66
N LEU A 136 -2.32 -5.91 -4.80
CA LEU A 136 -3.48 -5.05 -5.06
C LEU A 136 -4.79 -5.85 -5.01
N GLN A 137 -4.80 -7.09 -5.51
CA GLN A 137 -5.97 -7.98 -5.49
C GLN A 137 -6.38 -8.41 -4.08
N LYS A 138 -5.41 -8.64 -3.17
CA LYS A 138 -5.68 -9.00 -1.77
C LYS A 138 -6.06 -7.79 -0.90
N LEU A 139 -5.70 -6.59 -1.33
CA LEU A 139 -5.83 -5.38 -0.52
C LEU A 139 -7.27 -5.09 -0.07
N PRO A 140 -8.31 -5.28 -0.89
CA PRO A 140 -9.70 -5.15 -0.44
C PRO A 140 -10.04 -6.04 0.75
N ASP A 141 -9.69 -7.32 0.69
CA ASP A 141 -9.98 -8.28 1.76
C ASP A 141 -9.22 -7.92 3.05
N LEU A 142 -7.99 -7.40 2.90
CA LEU A 142 -7.18 -6.97 4.05
C LEU A 142 -7.71 -5.70 4.73
N LEU A 143 -8.56 -4.92 4.06
CA LEU A 143 -9.02 -3.60 4.51
C LEU A 143 -10.53 -3.50 4.70
N GLU A 144 -11.30 -4.55 4.40
CA GLU A 144 -12.77 -4.57 4.41
C GLU A 144 -13.32 -3.92 5.69
N LYS A 145 -12.95 -4.44 6.86
CA LYS A 145 -13.36 -3.93 8.18
C LYS A 145 -12.97 -2.47 8.43
N ASP A 146 -11.80 -2.05 7.94
CA ASP A 146 -11.29 -0.71 8.22
C ASP A 146 -11.95 0.36 7.35
N LEU A 147 -12.47 -0.02 6.18
CA LEU A 147 -13.09 0.87 5.20
C LEU A 147 -14.63 0.82 5.19
N GLU A 148 -15.22 -0.17 5.86
CA GLU A 148 -16.67 -0.26 6.05
C GLU A 148 -17.26 1.05 6.62
N PRO A 149 -18.41 1.52 6.08
CA PRO A 149 -19.14 2.62 6.68
C PRO A 149 -19.64 2.21 8.06
N ASP A 150 -19.39 3.07 9.05
CA ASP A 150 -19.69 2.80 10.45
C ASP A 150 -21.22 2.67 10.65
N GLN A 151 -21.75 1.44 10.60
CA GLN A 151 -23.18 1.17 10.87
C GLN A 151 -23.59 1.62 12.28
N ASN A 152 -22.60 1.80 13.17
CA ASN A 152 -22.78 2.35 14.51
C ASN A 152 -23.27 3.80 14.53
N ARG A 153 -23.18 4.55 13.42
CA ARG A 153 -23.69 5.94 13.36
C ARG A 153 -25.19 5.99 13.62
N LYS A 154 -25.97 5.14 12.92
CA LYS A 154 -27.43 5.09 13.10
C LYS A 154 -27.79 4.62 14.50
N PHE A 155 -27.06 3.64 15.04
CA PHE A 155 -27.26 3.12 16.38
C PHE A 155 -26.94 4.16 17.46
N PHE A 156 -25.82 4.87 17.32
CA PHE A 156 -25.39 5.92 18.24
C PHE A 156 -26.35 7.11 18.23
N VAL A 157 -26.70 7.63 17.06
CA VAL A 157 -27.67 8.72 16.91
C VAL A 157 -29.01 8.31 17.52
N LYS A 158 -29.49 7.08 17.25
CA LYS A 158 -30.72 6.56 17.85
C LYS A 158 -30.63 6.49 19.38
N ARG A 159 -29.49 6.06 19.93
CA ARG A 159 -29.29 5.97 21.38
C ARG A 159 -29.21 7.35 22.04
N LEU A 160 -28.55 8.32 21.40
CA LEU A 160 -28.45 9.70 21.87
C LEU A 160 -29.83 10.38 21.85
N ILE A 161 -30.58 10.23 20.75
CA ILE A 161 -31.97 10.72 20.65
C ILE A 161 -32.82 10.09 21.74
N HIS A 162 -32.75 8.77 21.93
CA HIS A 162 -33.51 8.09 22.98
C HIS A 162 -33.15 8.60 24.37
N PHE A 163 -31.85 8.73 24.66
CA PHE A 163 -31.37 9.24 25.94
C PHE A 163 -31.86 10.67 26.21
N GLU A 164 -31.77 11.57 25.23
CA GLU A 164 -32.21 12.96 25.38
C GLU A 164 -33.73 13.08 25.49
N LEU A 165 -34.48 12.26 24.75
CA LEU A 165 -35.94 12.18 24.90
C LEU A 165 -36.34 11.62 26.26
N GLU A 166 -35.60 10.67 26.82
CA GLU A 166 -35.92 10.06 28.11
C GLU A 166 -35.61 10.99 29.29
N HIS A 167 -34.53 11.76 29.21
CA HIS A 167 -34.03 12.57 30.34
C HIS A 167 -34.37 14.06 30.24
N ASN A 168 -34.68 14.56 29.04
CA ASN A 168 -34.93 15.98 28.79
C ASN A 168 -36.28 16.24 28.07
N PHE A 169 -37.23 15.29 28.12
CA PHE A 169 -38.54 15.43 27.46
C PHE A 169 -39.30 16.70 27.81
N GLU A 170 -39.22 17.13 29.08
CA GLU A 170 -39.93 18.33 29.53
C GLU A 170 -39.40 19.60 28.85
N LYS A 171 -38.11 19.64 28.46
CA LYS A 171 -37.55 20.75 27.69
C LYS A 171 -38.11 20.79 26.27
N LEU A 172 -38.31 19.63 25.64
CA LEU A 172 -38.97 19.53 24.34
C LEU A 172 -40.41 20.07 24.39
N LYS A 173 -41.14 19.90 25.50
CA LYS A 173 -42.49 20.47 25.65
C LYS A 173 -42.50 21.98 25.84
N GLN A 174 -41.48 22.52 26.51
CA GLN A 174 -41.40 23.93 26.86
C GLN A 174 -40.90 24.79 25.69
N ASP A 175 -39.84 24.33 25.02
CA ASP A 175 -39.22 25.01 23.89
C ASP A 175 -38.68 23.97 22.89
N PRO A 176 -39.51 23.56 21.91
CA PRO A 176 -39.14 22.52 20.97
C PRO A 176 -37.94 22.88 20.10
N GLU A 177 -37.83 24.14 19.67
CA GLU A 177 -36.73 24.56 18.78
C GLU A 177 -35.40 24.53 19.53
N LEU A 178 -35.35 25.11 20.73
CA LEU A 178 -34.14 25.10 21.55
C LEU A 178 -33.71 23.67 21.92
N PHE A 179 -34.66 22.76 22.17
CA PHE A 179 -34.33 21.35 22.41
C PHE A 179 -33.71 20.69 21.17
N ILE A 180 -34.30 20.89 19.99
CA ILE A 180 -33.82 20.33 18.74
C ILE A 180 -32.44 20.88 18.39
N ASP A 181 -32.22 22.19 18.56
CA ASP A 181 -30.92 22.82 18.32
C ASP A 181 -29.84 22.26 19.24
N ASN A 182 -30.11 22.12 20.53
CA ASN A 182 -29.18 21.52 21.49
C ASN A 182 -28.91 20.03 21.19
N LEU A 183 -29.92 19.29 20.76
CA LEU A 183 -29.76 17.88 20.37
C LEU A 183 -28.93 17.77 19.08
N ALA A 184 -29.18 18.65 18.11
CA ALA A 184 -28.40 18.73 16.87
C ALA A 184 -26.94 19.10 17.18
N GLU A 185 -26.71 20.09 18.05
CA GLU A 185 -25.39 20.48 18.51
C GLU A 185 -24.69 19.30 19.20
N LYS A 186 -25.34 18.57 20.11
CA LYS A 186 -24.79 17.35 20.72
C LYS A 186 -24.50 16.24 19.70
N ILE A 187 -25.32 16.09 18.66
CA ILE A 187 -25.05 15.13 17.58
C ILE A 187 -23.82 15.55 16.77
N VAL A 188 -23.64 16.85 16.53
CA VAL A 188 -22.48 17.41 15.81
C VAL A 188 -21.21 17.37 16.68
N GLU A 189 -21.31 17.76 17.95
CA GLU A 189 -20.24 17.73 18.97
C GLU A 189 -19.86 16.31 19.40
N SER A 190 -20.74 15.33 19.16
CA SER A 190 -20.39 13.92 19.33
C SER A 190 -19.40 13.49 18.22
N ASP A 191 -18.15 13.89 18.44
CA ASP A 191 -16.89 13.71 17.72
C ASP A 191 -16.65 12.30 17.15
N PHE A 192 -17.45 11.32 17.55
CA PHE A 192 -17.34 9.93 17.14
C PHE A 192 -17.58 9.73 15.63
N THR A 193 -18.41 10.56 15.00
CA THR A 193 -18.74 10.40 13.57
C THR A 193 -17.78 11.14 12.65
N ILE A 194 -17.48 12.40 12.96
CA ILE A 194 -16.53 13.23 12.22
C ILE A 194 -15.10 12.68 12.40
N GLY A 195 -14.71 12.33 13.62
CA GLY A 195 -13.39 11.76 13.90
C GLY A 195 -13.15 10.42 13.20
N ASN A 196 -14.16 9.54 13.12
CA ASN A 196 -14.04 8.25 12.43
C ASN A 196 -14.02 8.40 10.91
N GLU A 197 -14.82 9.31 10.34
CA GLU A 197 -14.80 9.58 8.90
C GLU A 197 -13.49 10.26 8.48
N ILE A 198 -13.00 11.24 9.26
CA ILE A 198 -11.66 11.81 9.10
C ILE A 198 -10.61 10.71 9.18
N ASN A 199 -10.69 9.79 10.14
CA ASN A 199 -9.74 8.69 10.28
C ASN A 199 -9.81 7.73 9.07
N ARG A 200 -11.00 7.41 8.57
CA ARG A 200 -11.19 6.59 7.36
C ARG A 200 -10.60 7.26 6.12
N ASN A 201 -10.88 8.54 5.89
CA ASN A 201 -10.33 9.27 4.76
C ASN A 201 -8.81 9.45 4.87
N GLN A 202 -8.30 9.67 6.08
CA GLN A 202 -6.86 9.68 6.33
C GLN A 202 -6.20 8.30 6.11
N LEU A 203 -6.92 7.21 6.40
CA LEU A 203 -6.44 5.87 6.09
C LEU A 203 -6.41 5.66 4.58
N ARG A 204 -7.50 5.98 3.86
CA ARG A 204 -7.55 5.95 2.38
C ARG A 204 -6.41 6.72 1.75
N PHE A 205 -6.20 7.97 2.17
CA PHE A 205 -5.05 8.77 1.73
C PHE A 205 -3.71 8.08 1.99
N SER A 206 -3.55 7.42 3.16
CA SER A 206 -2.31 6.70 3.48
C SER A 206 -2.13 5.44 2.63
N ILE A 207 -3.23 4.79 2.24
CA ILE A 207 -3.25 3.64 1.33
C ILE A 207 -2.87 4.10 -0.08
N THR A 208 -3.58 5.09 -0.64
CA THR A 208 -3.31 5.67 -1.96
C THR A 208 -1.86 6.11 -2.07
N LYS A 209 -1.35 6.83 -1.07
CA LYS A 209 0.05 7.29 -1.05
C LYS A 209 1.08 6.15 -1.06
N LEU A 210 0.79 5.05 -0.36
CA LEU A 210 1.66 3.88 -0.37
C LEU A 210 1.60 3.18 -1.73
N ILE A 211 0.41 3.05 -2.34
CA ILE A 211 0.24 2.51 -3.69
C ILE A 211 1.04 3.35 -4.70
N ASP A 212 0.86 4.67 -4.70
CA ASP A 212 1.60 5.60 -5.57
C ASP A 212 3.13 5.48 -5.37
N THR A 213 3.59 5.39 -4.12
CA THR A 213 5.00 5.12 -3.80
C THR A 213 5.49 3.81 -4.41
N CYS A 214 4.68 2.74 -4.36
CA CYS A 214 5.02 1.47 -4.96
C CYS A 214 5.03 1.54 -6.49
N LEU A 215 4.05 2.20 -7.10
CA LEU A 215 3.99 2.42 -8.56
C LEU A 215 5.22 3.17 -9.06
N GLY A 216 5.65 4.22 -8.38
CA GLY A 216 6.86 4.98 -8.74
C GLY A 216 8.16 4.18 -8.65
N LYS A 217 8.13 3.00 -8.03
CA LYS A 217 9.27 2.09 -7.85
C LYS A 217 9.16 0.82 -8.68
N ILE A 218 8.05 0.59 -9.39
CA ILE A 218 7.83 -0.64 -10.10
C ILE A 218 8.87 -0.83 -11.22
N MET A 219 9.27 -2.07 -11.48
CA MET A 219 10.17 -2.44 -12.58
C MET A 219 9.72 -3.77 -13.19
N TRP A 220 9.85 -3.85 -14.51
CA TRP A 220 9.63 -5.06 -15.29
C TRP A 220 10.96 -5.68 -15.67
N SER A 221 11.03 -7.01 -15.80
CA SER A 221 12.20 -7.63 -16.41
C SER A 221 12.09 -7.55 -17.93
N PRO A 222 13.14 -7.10 -18.66
CA PRO A 222 13.14 -7.11 -20.13
C PRO A 222 13.04 -8.51 -20.75
N THR A 223 13.25 -9.55 -19.94
CA THR A 223 13.15 -10.96 -20.35
C THR A 223 11.72 -11.51 -20.26
N ASP A 224 10.81 -10.79 -19.59
CA ASP A 224 9.45 -11.26 -19.39
C ASP A 224 8.64 -11.06 -20.66
N LYS A 225 7.80 -12.04 -21.00
CA LYS A 225 6.96 -11.98 -22.21
C LYS A 225 5.71 -11.13 -21.99
N ASP A 226 5.25 -11.05 -20.75
CA ASP A 226 3.96 -10.48 -20.39
C ASP A 226 4.06 -9.04 -19.87
N ILE A 227 5.12 -8.30 -20.21
CA ILE A 227 5.35 -6.93 -19.73
C ILE A 227 4.15 -6.02 -19.99
N TRP A 228 3.62 -6.04 -21.22
CA TRP A 228 2.46 -5.22 -21.60
C TRP A 228 1.20 -5.63 -20.83
N THR A 229 0.92 -6.94 -20.78
CA THR A 229 -0.19 -7.50 -20.02
C THR A 229 -0.12 -7.15 -18.54
N ASN A 230 1.07 -7.24 -17.93
CA ASN A 230 1.32 -6.89 -16.55
C ASN A 230 1.04 -5.40 -16.29
N PHE A 231 1.58 -4.50 -17.13
CA PHE A 231 1.30 -3.06 -17.07
C PHE A 231 -0.21 -2.76 -17.12
N MET A 232 -0.93 -3.36 -18.07
CA MET A 232 -2.38 -3.19 -18.22
C MET A 232 -3.16 -3.74 -17.02
N ASN A 233 -2.73 -4.88 -16.47
CA ASN A 233 -3.36 -5.48 -15.30
C ASN A 233 -3.19 -4.62 -14.04
N ILE A 234 -2.06 -3.95 -13.86
CA ILE A 234 -1.90 -2.99 -12.74
C ILE A 234 -2.91 -1.84 -12.89
N GLY A 235 -3.04 -1.28 -14.10
CA GLY A 235 -4.04 -0.25 -14.38
C GLY A 235 -5.47 -0.73 -14.07
N LYS A 236 -5.81 -1.95 -14.45
CA LYS A 236 -7.09 -2.59 -14.11
C LYS A 236 -7.30 -2.71 -12.61
N GLU A 237 -6.30 -3.18 -11.86
CA GLU A 237 -6.42 -3.31 -10.41
C GLU A 237 -6.56 -1.95 -9.70
N LEU A 238 -5.95 -0.87 -10.20
CA LEU A 238 -6.19 0.48 -9.68
C LEU A 238 -7.66 0.90 -9.81
N ASN A 239 -8.30 0.59 -10.95
CA ASN A 239 -9.72 0.82 -11.13
C ASN A 239 -10.57 -0.04 -10.19
N ASN A 240 -10.21 -1.31 -10.01
CA ASN A 240 -10.89 -2.17 -9.04
C ASN A 240 -10.81 -1.58 -7.62
N LEU A 241 -9.67 -1.03 -7.21
CA LEU A 241 -9.52 -0.37 -5.91
C LEU A 241 -10.39 0.89 -5.78
N LYS A 242 -10.58 1.63 -6.87
CA LYS A 242 -11.53 2.76 -6.94
C LYS A 242 -12.98 2.28 -6.79
N GLU A 243 -13.39 1.25 -7.52
CA GLU A 243 -14.73 0.66 -7.43
C GLU A 243 -15.04 0.13 -6.03
N LYS A 244 -14.03 -0.42 -5.35
CA LYS A 244 -14.13 -0.88 -3.95
C LYS A 244 -14.07 0.26 -2.93
N GLY A 245 -13.92 1.51 -3.36
CA GLY A 245 -13.87 2.69 -2.49
C GLY A 245 -12.63 2.75 -1.60
N ILE A 246 -11.53 2.11 -2.02
CA ILE A 246 -10.23 2.17 -1.37
C ILE A 246 -9.51 3.44 -1.82
N ILE A 247 -9.44 3.65 -3.12
CA ILE A 247 -9.12 4.94 -3.72
C ILE A 247 -10.43 5.70 -3.83
N SER A 248 -10.63 6.74 -3.01
CA SER A 248 -11.91 7.45 -2.96
C SER A 248 -12.04 8.55 -4.00
N ASP A 249 -10.98 9.33 -4.21
CA ASP A 249 -10.98 10.45 -5.13
C ASP A 249 -10.67 9.99 -6.56
N SER A 250 -11.23 10.65 -7.57
CA SER A 250 -10.89 10.37 -8.96
C SER A 250 -9.55 10.99 -9.30
N ASP A 251 -9.23 12.14 -8.71
CA ASP A 251 -7.92 12.78 -8.90
C ASP A 251 -6.80 11.89 -8.33
N ASP A 252 -7.01 11.26 -7.17
CA ASP A 252 -6.10 10.25 -6.59
C ASP A 252 -5.85 9.05 -7.52
N LEU A 253 -6.89 8.61 -8.25
CA LEU A 253 -6.77 7.52 -9.22
C LEU A 253 -6.00 7.98 -10.45
N ASP A 254 -6.28 9.19 -10.94
CA ASP A 254 -5.61 9.79 -12.09
C ASP A 254 -4.12 9.96 -11.81
N ASP A 255 -3.75 10.45 -10.62
CA ASP A 255 -2.37 10.55 -10.14
C ASP A 255 -1.66 9.18 -10.17
N CYS A 256 -2.30 8.13 -9.65
CA CYS A 256 -1.74 6.77 -9.68
C CYS A 256 -1.55 6.27 -11.12
N GLN A 257 -2.51 6.51 -12.01
CA GLN A 257 -2.43 6.12 -13.42
C GLN A 257 -1.31 6.89 -14.16
N TRP A 258 -1.12 8.16 -13.85
CA TRP A 258 -0.01 8.97 -14.35
C TRP A 258 1.35 8.48 -13.84
N THR A 259 1.46 8.15 -12.55
CA THR A 259 2.68 7.55 -11.98
C THR A 259 3.01 6.23 -12.67
N LEU A 260 2.02 5.35 -12.85
CA LEU A 260 2.19 4.07 -13.56
C LEU A 260 2.63 4.29 -15.02
N THR A 261 1.97 5.20 -15.73
CA THR A 261 2.27 5.53 -17.13
C THR A 261 3.69 6.07 -17.29
N THR A 262 4.05 7.06 -16.47
CA THR A 262 5.39 7.66 -16.47
C THR A 262 6.45 6.62 -16.17
N ARG A 263 6.19 5.74 -15.19
CA ARG A 263 7.13 4.71 -14.80
C ARG A 263 7.32 3.62 -15.88
N PHE A 264 6.25 3.26 -16.58
CA PHE A 264 6.32 2.37 -17.73
C PHE A 264 7.11 2.99 -18.89
N CYS A 265 6.87 4.26 -19.21
CA CYS A 265 7.62 4.97 -20.22
C CYS A 265 9.12 5.08 -19.86
N PHE A 266 9.43 5.30 -18.58
CA PHE A 266 10.79 5.25 -18.06
C PHE A 266 11.43 3.87 -18.27
N PHE A 267 10.73 2.78 -17.96
CA PHE A 267 11.22 1.42 -18.23
C PHE A 267 11.54 1.22 -19.73
N LEU A 268 10.66 1.64 -20.63
CA LEU A 268 10.91 1.57 -22.07
C LEU A 268 12.13 2.39 -22.49
N SER A 269 12.34 3.57 -21.91
CA SER A 269 13.53 4.38 -22.20
C SER A 269 14.85 3.69 -21.79
N LEU A 270 14.81 2.80 -20.79
CA LEU A 270 15.98 2.06 -20.31
C LEU A 270 16.23 0.76 -21.07
N ALA A 271 15.16 0.00 -21.34
CA ALA A 271 15.26 -1.37 -21.82
C ALA A 271 14.59 -1.60 -23.19
N GLY A 272 13.94 -0.60 -23.76
CA GLY A 272 13.11 -0.70 -24.96
C GLY A 272 13.85 -1.32 -26.15
N SER A 273 15.11 -0.94 -26.37
CA SER A 273 15.90 -1.51 -27.46
C SER A 273 16.09 -3.03 -27.35
N THR A 274 16.02 -3.59 -26.12
CA THR A 274 16.20 -5.02 -25.85
C THR A 274 14.91 -5.83 -25.98
N LEU A 275 13.72 -5.22 -25.92
CA LEU A 275 12.42 -5.89 -25.95
C LEU A 275 12.05 -6.46 -27.31
N SER A 276 11.45 -7.65 -27.37
CA SER A 276 11.11 -8.34 -28.63
C SER A 276 10.20 -7.52 -29.56
N PHE A 277 10.27 -7.77 -30.87
CA PHE A 277 9.30 -7.17 -31.82
C PHE A 277 7.86 -7.66 -31.55
N GLU A 278 7.70 -8.84 -30.97
CA GLU A 278 6.41 -9.38 -30.53
C GLU A 278 5.76 -8.47 -29.48
N PHE A 279 6.53 -8.01 -28.48
CA PHE A 279 6.05 -7.05 -27.48
C PHE A 279 5.51 -5.77 -28.14
N TYR A 280 6.27 -5.18 -29.07
CA TYR A 280 5.86 -3.96 -29.75
C TYR A 280 4.61 -4.15 -30.62
N ASN A 281 4.53 -5.28 -31.34
CA ASN A 281 3.36 -5.59 -32.15
C ASN A 281 2.11 -5.75 -31.28
N GLN A 282 2.21 -6.45 -30.15
CA GLN A 282 1.11 -6.58 -29.19
C GLN A 282 0.68 -5.21 -28.66
N ALA A 283 1.64 -4.41 -28.17
CA ALA A 283 1.34 -3.11 -27.59
C ALA A 283 0.67 -2.16 -28.59
N CYS A 284 1.15 -2.13 -29.84
CA CYS A 284 0.56 -1.34 -30.91
C CYS A 284 -0.87 -1.82 -31.26
N GLU A 285 -1.10 -3.13 -31.37
CA GLU A 285 -2.43 -3.67 -31.65
C GLU A 285 -3.43 -3.29 -30.54
N GLU A 286 -3.03 -3.43 -29.28
CA GLU A 286 -3.90 -3.08 -28.14
C GLU A 286 -4.12 -1.56 -28.03
N LEU A 287 -3.10 -0.74 -28.30
CA LEU A 287 -3.26 0.72 -28.34
C LEU A 287 -4.28 1.17 -29.40
N THR A 288 -4.36 0.49 -30.55
CA THR A 288 -5.38 0.82 -31.55
C THR A 288 -6.81 0.50 -31.10
N LYS A 289 -6.97 -0.42 -30.15
CA LYS A 289 -8.27 -0.75 -29.51
C LYS A 289 -8.61 0.21 -28.35
N GLY A 290 -7.68 1.07 -27.95
CA GLY A 290 -7.80 2.01 -26.84
C GLY A 290 -7.31 1.42 -25.51
N VAL A 291 -6.75 2.28 -24.64
CA VAL A 291 -6.18 1.88 -23.34
C VAL A 291 -7.27 1.93 -22.27
N GLN A 292 -8.20 0.97 -22.34
CA GLN A 292 -9.47 1.01 -21.58
C GLN A 292 -9.33 1.21 -20.08
N HIS A 293 -8.21 0.80 -19.48
CA HIS A 293 -7.99 0.89 -18.03
C HIS A 293 -7.22 2.14 -17.60
N LEU A 294 -6.60 2.89 -18.52
CA LEU A 294 -5.82 4.09 -18.19
C LEU A 294 -6.48 5.39 -18.68
N ASP A 295 -7.40 5.31 -19.64
CA ASP A 295 -8.11 6.48 -20.19
C ASP A 295 -9.53 6.66 -19.62
N ILE A 296 -9.80 6.16 -18.41
CA ILE A 296 -11.13 6.31 -17.79
C ILE A 296 -11.40 7.76 -17.39
N ILE A 297 -10.35 8.46 -16.97
CA ILE A 297 -10.41 9.88 -16.58
C ILE A 297 -9.83 10.69 -17.74
N PRO A 298 -10.63 11.52 -18.43
CA PRO A 298 -10.15 12.36 -19.50
C PRO A 298 -9.27 13.48 -18.93
N GLU A 299 -8.23 13.85 -19.67
CA GLU A 299 -7.40 15.02 -19.32
C GLU A 299 -8.26 16.29 -19.33
N GLN A 300 -8.08 17.14 -18.31
CA GLN A 300 -8.91 18.34 -18.13
C GLN A 300 -8.62 19.44 -19.15
N GLU A 301 -7.38 19.50 -19.66
CA GLU A 301 -6.96 20.50 -20.64
C GLU A 301 -6.70 19.87 -22.02
N GLU A 302 -7.29 20.45 -23.07
CA GLU A 302 -7.20 19.96 -24.45
C GLU A 302 -5.76 19.93 -25.00
N LEU A 303 -4.89 20.79 -24.47
CA LEU A 303 -3.50 20.91 -24.91
C LEU A 303 -2.51 20.05 -24.10
N ILE A 304 -2.99 19.35 -23.07
CA ILE A 304 -2.17 18.43 -22.29
C ILE A 304 -2.10 17.08 -23.02
N LEU A 305 -0.89 16.51 -23.04
CA LEU A 305 -0.64 15.19 -23.60
C LEU A 305 -1.40 14.14 -22.78
N SER A 306 -2.22 13.30 -23.42
CA SER A 306 -2.89 12.20 -22.71
C SER A 306 -1.93 11.05 -22.39
N LYS A 307 -2.28 10.25 -21.38
CA LYS A 307 -1.54 9.02 -21.02
C LYS A 307 -1.36 8.09 -22.22
N ALA A 308 -2.44 7.81 -22.97
CA ALA A 308 -2.35 6.99 -24.19
C ALA A 308 -1.44 7.59 -25.26
N ALA A 309 -1.46 8.92 -25.46
CA ALA A 309 -0.56 9.58 -26.40
C ALA A 309 0.90 9.43 -25.95
N GLN A 310 1.21 9.64 -24.67
CA GLN A 310 2.56 9.47 -24.12
C GLN A 310 3.08 8.03 -24.29
N ILE A 311 2.24 7.03 -24.00
CA ILE A 311 2.58 5.60 -24.15
C ILE A 311 2.87 5.30 -25.63
N LYS A 312 2.00 5.75 -26.53
CA LYS A 312 2.13 5.54 -27.97
C LYS A 312 3.42 6.15 -28.51
N ASP A 313 3.70 7.40 -28.18
CA ASP A 313 4.91 8.10 -28.64
C ASP A 313 6.18 7.39 -28.14
N THR A 314 6.18 6.95 -26.87
CA THR A 314 7.29 6.21 -26.28
C THR A 314 7.50 4.86 -26.97
N ILE A 315 6.43 4.14 -27.28
CA ILE A 315 6.48 2.87 -28.00
C ILE A 315 7.05 3.05 -29.42
N VAL A 316 6.55 4.04 -30.16
CA VAL A 316 7.02 4.32 -31.53
C VAL A 316 8.50 4.68 -31.53
N GLN A 317 8.94 5.53 -30.60
CA GLN A 317 10.34 5.93 -30.49
C GLN A 317 11.27 4.75 -30.19
N ASN A 318 10.88 3.87 -29.26
CA ASN A 318 11.70 2.73 -28.87
C ASN A 318 11.69 1.62 -29.94
N TYR A 319 10.57 1.43 -30.64
CA TYR A 319 10.49 0.54 -31.80
C TYR A 319 11.45 0.97 -32.91
N ALA A 320 11.44 2.25 -33.29
CA ALA A 320 12.33 2.80 -34.32
C ALA A 320 13.81 2.67 -33.93
N THR A 321 14.14 2.89 -32.65
CA THR A 321 15.50 2.69 -32.13
C THR A 321 15.95 1.22 -32.30
N ARG A 322 15.10 0.26 -31.90
CA ARG A 322 15.38 -1.17 -32.04
C ARG A 322 15.55 -1.59 -33.50
N GLU A 323 14.70 -1.09 -34.40
CA GLU A 323 14.79 -1.41 -35.83
C GLU A 323 16.12 -0.95 -36.43
N ASN A 324 16.56 0.28 -36.11
CA ASN A 324 17.85 0.81 -36.54
C ASN A 324 19.04 -0.01 -36.01
N GLU A 325 19.00 -0.44 -34.74
CA GLU A 325 20.03 -1.31 -34.18
C GLU A 325 20.11 -2.66 -34.88
N ASN A 326 18.96 -3.23 -35.24
CA ASN A 326 18.89 -4.50 -35.96
C ASN A 326 19.47 -4.37 -37.38
N ILE A 327 19.14 -3.30 -38.11
CA ILE A 327 19.72 -3.01 -39.44
C ILE A 327 21.25 -2.87 -39.34
N ASN A 328 21.74 -2.10 -38.36
CA ASN A 328 23.16 -1.90 -38.14
C ASN A 328 23.90 -3.22 -37.80
N TYR A 329 23.26 -4.10 -37.03
CA TYR A 329 23.80 -5.42 -36.72
C TYR A 329 24.00 -6.27 -37.97
N TYR A 330 22.98 -6.37 -38.84
CA TYR A 330 23.08 -7.13 -40.10
C TYR A 330 24.12 -6.53 -41.06
N GLN A 331 24.23 -5.20 -41.12
CA GLN A 331 25.26 -4.55 -41.93
C GLN A 331 26.67 -4.89 -41.44
N ARG A 332 26.91 -4.92 -40.12
CA ARG A 332 28.20 -5.33 -39.54
C ARG A 332 28.52 -6.79 -39.83
N GLN A 333 27.54 -7.69 -39.72
CA GLN A 333 27.74 -9.10 -40.05
C GLN A 333 28.12 -9.31 -41.52
N LYS A 334 27.58 -8.50 -42.45
CA LYS A 334 27.97 -8.51 -43.86
C LYS A 334 29.36 -7.96 -44.14
N LEU A 335 29.95 -7.17 -43.25
CA LEU A 335 31.32 -6.66 -43.39
C LEU A 335 32.37 -7.62 -42.80
N ILE A 336 31.96 -8.55 -41.95
CA ILE A 336 32.84 -9.52 -41.28
C ILE A 336 32.96 -10.84 -42.09
N ASN A 337 31.93 -11.16 -42.88
CA ASN A 337 31.94 -12.29 -43.82
C ASN A 337 32.33 -11.82 -45.22
#